data_AF-A0A956ARQ0-F1
#
_entry.id   AF-A0A956ARQ0-F1
#
_cell.length_a   1.000
_cell.length_b   1.000
_cell.length_c   1.000
_cell.angle_alpha   90.00
_cell.angle_beta   90.00
_cell.angle_gamma   90.00
#
_symmetry.space_group_name_H-M   'P 1'
#
loop_
_entity.id
_entity.type
_entity.pdbx_description
1 polymer ?
#
loop_
_entity_poly.entity_id
_entity_poly.type
_entity_poly.pdbx_seq_one_letter_code
_entity_poly.pdbx_strand_id
1 'polypeptide(L)'
;APFEGPPPQRLPPFEPPPGARSGSLTVLSASADRQTAQECRPADGQGQSHGVFTRCLLELLDREGDRPTWRETHDRLLPAVRAVNPRQTPQLEGDGVDRVVFGKEERPLVGHCRLSRTADGLRLEAGALHGLAPGRILEVVPLGAAHASGRVKVVNAQPCLSTAEIVDGRVPCPARARLPTQDAPFDVRLHVPANLQALMAPHFASCAHVTLVEAEDADVVLAGSTTALSLTSPLIAPQPTFAADAAPSVLRRWSAWFGLHRLKGGRLDVDVRLSRRDETRPRDDDRPVVLSEGEIFIVKATNRSPMSAHIEILELADDGRISVRDWAGSTAPGWKARADQPVAPGRTVFLAGRAKLPAGRSRDRCVFVAIATLTPTRFHGLVAESVRDGPSAGPDLLDRMLRPRPSAGRPPEATAYRWGVGHAVYETERAAP
;
A
#
# COMPACT_ATOMS: atom_id res chain seq x y z
N ALA A 1 39.21 0.22 -40.23
CA ALA A 1 39.38 1.22 -39.17
C ALA A 1 38.25 1.04 -38.16
N PRO A 2 38.52 1.05 -36.84
CA PRO A 2 37.45 1.04 -35.84
C PRO A 2 36.60 2.32 -36.02
N PHE A 3 35.28 2.17 -35.94
CA PHE A 3 34.35 3.29 -36.06
C PHE A 3 34.45 4.14 -34.78
N GLU A 4 35.22 5.22 -34.83
CA GLU A 4 35.19 6.28 -33.81
C GLU A 4 33.90 7.09 -34.00
N GLY A 5 32.79 6.54 -33.51
CA GLY A 5 31.56 7.30 -33.35
C GLY A 5 31.79 8.44 -32.35
N PRO A 6 31.09 9.58 -32.52
CA PRO A 6 31.19 10.68 -31.57
C PRO A 6 30.84 10.18 -30.15
N PRO A 7 31.53 10.70 -29.11
CA PRO A 7 31.24 10.33 -27.73
C PRO A 7 29.75 10.56 -27.44
N PRO A 8 29.10 9.68 -26.66
CA PRO A 8 27.69 9.81 -26.35
C PRO A 8 27.42 11.18 -25.73
N GLN A 9 26.61 11.99 -26.41
CA GLN A 9 26.18 13.28 -25.86
C GLN A 9 25.40 13.00 -24.58
N ARG A 10 25.94 13.47 -23.45
CA ARG A 10 25.17 13.52 -22.20
C ARG A 10 24.05 14.53 -22.41
N LEU A 11 22.82 14.05 -22.54
CA LEU A 11 21.65 14.91 -22.48
C LEU A 11 21.67 15.66 -21.13
N PRO A 12 21.31 16.95 -21.11
CA PRO A 12 21.14 17.66 -19.86
C PRO A 12 20.07 16.97 -19.01
N PRO A 13 20.17 17.04 -17.67
CA PRO A 13 19.11 16.54 -16.80
C PRO A 13 17.77 17.20 -17.19
N PHE A 14 16.74 16.39 -17.37
CA PHE A 14 15.40 16.88 -17.66
C PHE A 14 14.88 17.67 -16.46
N GLU A 15 14.70 18.98 -16.62
CA GLU A 15 14.00 19.82 -15.66
C GLU A 15 12.52 19.93 -16.09
N PRO A 16 11.56 19.42 -15.30
CA PRO A 16 10.16 19.58 -15.62
C PRO A 16 9.74 21.06 -15.52
N PRO A 17 8.81 21.54 -16.36
CA PRO A 17 8.38 22.93 -16.33
C PRO A 17 7.69 23.29 -15.00
N PRO A 18 7.82 24.55 -14.52
CA PRO A 18 7.16 25.00 -13.30
C PRO A 18 5.65 24.78 -13.36
N GLY A 19 5.09 24.11 -12.35
CA GLY A 19 3.65 23.82 -12.27
C GLY A 19 3.20 22.53 -12.95
N ALA A 20 4.10 21.78 -13.61
CA ALA A 20 3.82 20.38 -13.89
C ALA A 20 3.67 19.66 -12.56
N ARG A 21 2.46 19.18 -12.24
CA ARG A 21 2.28 18.10 -11.24
C ARG A 21 3.33 17.05 -11.59
N SER A 22 4.15 16.61 -10.63
CA SER A 22 5.15 15.56 -10.83
C SER A 22 4.54 14.50 -11.74
N GLY A 23 4.94 14.52 -13.01
CA GLY A 23 4.24 13.75 -14.03
C GLY A 23 4.42 12.30 -13.66
N SER A 24 3.31 11.59 -13.49
CA SER A 24 3.42 10.19 -13.12
C SER A 24 4.17 9.45 -14.25
N LEU A 25 5.25 8.78 -13.85
CA LEU A 25 6.25 8.18 -14.71
C LEU A 25 5.96 6.68 -14.83
N THR A 26 6.23 6.12 -15.99
CA THR A 26 6.28 4.68 -16.20
C THR A 26 7.58 4.33 -16.90
N VAL A 27 8.33 3.40 -16.32
CA VAL A 27 9.58 2.92 -16.88
C VAL A 27 9.42 1.43 -17.14
N LEU A 28 9.63 1.04 -18.40
CA LEU A 28 9.83 -0.34 -18.79
C LEU A 28 11.31 -0.57 -19.05
N SER A 29 11.93 -1.43 -18.25
CA SER A 29 13.33 -1.83 -18.43
C SER A 29 13.37 -3.19 -19.11
N ALA A 30 14.24 -3.34 -20.11
CA ALA A 30 14.34 -4.56 -20.90
C ALA A 30 14.82 -5.80 -20.10
N SER A 31 15.52 -5.56 -18.98
CA SER A 31 16.06 -6.59 -18.10
C SER A 31 16.11 -6.11 -16.65
N ALA A 32 16.27 -7.03 -15.71
CA ALA A 32 16.60 -6.70 -14.33
C ALA A 32 18.02 -6.14 -14.21
N ASP A 33 18.32 -5.48 -13.09
CA ASP A 33 19.60 -4.82 -12.78
C ASP A 33 20.85 -5.72 -12.97
N ARG A 34 20.72 -7.02 -12.71
CA ARG A 34 21.80 -8.02 -12.84
C ARG A 34 21.69 -8.89 -14.09
N GLN A 35 20.88 -8.47 -15.07
CA GLN A 35 20.65 -9.18 -16.31
C GLN A 35 20.96 -8.29 -17.50
N THR A 36 21.44 -8.89 -18.59
CA THR A 36 21.70 -8.19 -19.85
C THR A 36 20.51 -8.35 -20.79
N ALA A 37 20.02 -7.26 -21.38
CA ALA A 37 19.08 -7.30 -22.48
C ALA A 37 19.75 -7.90 -23.72
N GLN A 38 19.08 -8.86 -24.37
CA GLN A 38 19.64 -9.57 -25.53
C GLN A 38 18.96 -9.14 -26.83
N GLU A 39 19.64 -9.40 -27.93
CA GLU A 39 19.07 -9.37 -29.27
C GLU A 39 18.65 -10.78 -29.72
N CYS A 40 17.69 -10.85 -30.64
CA CYS A 40 17.31 -12.06 -31.34
C CYS A 40 17.30 -11.82 -32.84
N ARG A 41 17.67 -12.86 -33.59
CA ARG A 41 17.49 -12.90 -35.04
C ARG A 41 16.13 -13.51 -35.40
N PRO A 42 15.55 -13.13 -36.54
CA PRO A 42 14.42 -13.83 -37.15
C PRO A 42 14.70 -15.34 -37.29
N ALA A 43 13.65 -16.16 -37.17
CA ALA A 43 13.77 -17.62 -37.17
C ALA A 43 14.20 -18.20 -38.53
N ASP A 44 13.91 -17.49 -39.62
CA ASP A 44 14.32 -17.81 -40.99
C ASP A 44 15.80 -17.47 -41.26
N GLY A 45 16.50 -16.87 -40.29
CA GLY A 45 17.88 -16.43 -40.43
C GLY A 45 18.08 -15.27 -41.41
N GLN A 46 17.00 -14.75 -42.00
CA GLN A 46 17.02 -13.64 -42.95
C GLN A 46 16.41 -12.41 -42.30
N GLY A 47 17.23 -11.39 -42.06
CA GLY A 47 16.76 -10.11 -41.54
C GLY A 47 17.69 -9.52 -40.49
N GLN A 48 17.32 -8.32 -40.03
CA GLN A 48 18.09 -7.57 -39.07
C GLN A 48 17.91 -8.17 -37.66
N SER A 49 18.98 -8.13 -36.85
CA SER A 49 18.90 -8.43 -35.43
C SER A 49 18.04 -7.39 -34.72
N HIS A 50 17.16 -7.81 -33.81
CA HIS A 50 16.30 -6.91 -33.03
C HIS A 50 16.45 -7.20 -31.54
N GLY A 51 16.36 -6.17 -30.70
CA GLY A 51 16.28 -6.37 -29.24
C GLY A 51 15.07 -7.23 -28.88
N VAL A 52 15.27 -8.31 -28.11
CA VAL A 52 14.21 -9.26 -27.72
C VAL A 52 13.03 -8.52 -27.08
N PHE A 53 13.34 -7.63 -26.13
CA PHE A 53 12.34 -6.83 -25.43
C PHE A 53 11.56 -5.93 -26.39
N THR A 54 12.25 -5.12 -27.20
CA THR A 54 11.61 -4.16 -28.11
C THR A 54 10.74 -4.87 -29.12
N ARG A 55 11.22 -5.97 -29.71
CA ARG A 55 10.43 -6.77 -30.65
C ARG A 55 9.17 -7.31 -29.99
N CYS A 56 9.28 -7.96 -28.82
CA CYS A 56 8.12 -8.51 -28.12
C CYS A 56 7.12 -7.41 -27.73
N LEU A 57 7.60 -6.24 -27.30
CA LEU A 57 6.75 -5.10 -26.95
C LEU A 57 5.98 -4.58 -28.17
N LEU A 58 6.66 -4.37 -29.29
CA LEU A 58 6.01 -3.89 -30.51
C LEU A 58 5.02 -4.91 -31.06
N GLU A 59 5.37 -6.19 -31.10
CA GLU A 59 4.44 -7.26 -31.51
C GLU A 59 3.21 -7.35 -30.59
N LEU A 60 3.39 -7.12 -29.28
CA LEU A 60 2.29 -7.09 -28.33
C LEU A 60 1.38 -5.88 -28.59
N LEU A 61 1.95 -4.68 -28.72
CA LEU A 61 1.21 -3.45 -28.95
C LEU A 61 0.45 -3.46 -30.30
N ASP A 62 1.00 -4.13 -31.32
CA ASP A 62 0.36 -4.27 -32.63
C ASP A 62 -0.88 -5.20 -32.59
N ARG A 63 -0.83 -6.25 -31.76
CA ARG A 63 -1.93 -7.21 -31.61
C ARG A 63 -3.03 -6.73 -30.66
N GLU A 64 -2.71 -5.80 -29.76
CA GLU A 64 -3.62 -5.35 -28.72
C GLU A 64 -4.58 -4.27 -29.22
N GLY A 65 -5.86 -4.63 -29.36
CA GLY A 65 -6.93 -3.66 -29.62
C GLY A 65 -7.36 -2.89 -28.37
N ASP A 66 -7.81 -3.62 -27.34
CA ASP A 66 -8.40 -3.04 -26.13
C ASP A 66 -7.36 -2.36 -25.24
N ARG A 67 -7.10 -1.06 -25.51
CA ARG A 67 -6.41 -0.05 -24.66
C ARG A 67 -5.93 -0.59 -23.29
N PRO A 68 -4.83 -1.35 -23.24
CA PRO A 68 -4.30 -1.96 -22.02
C PRO A 68 -3.69 -0.88 -21.12
N THR A 69 -3.52 -1.16 -19.83
CA THR A 69 -2.60 -0.36 -18.99
C THR A 69 -1.16 -0.84 -19.15
N TRP A 70 -0.17 0.00 -18.81
CA TRP A 70 1.24 -0.43 -18.82
C TRP A 70 1.50 -1.67 -17.96
N ARG A 71 0.75 -1.85 -16.87
CA ARG A 71 0.77 -3.04 -16.03
C ARG A 71 0.26 -4.27 -16.78
N GLU A 72 -0.87 -4.17 -17.45
CA GLU A 72 -1.43 -5.28 -18.25
C GLU A 72 -0.53 -5.63 -19.44
N THR A 73 0.03 -4.62 -20.10
CA THR A 73 1.03 -4.78 -21.16
C THR A 73 2.28 -5.48 -20.63
N HIS A 74 2.80 -5.08 -19.46
CA HIS A 74 3.96 -5.74 -18.84
C HIS A 74 3.67 -7.19 -18.43
N ASP A 75 2.48 -7.43 -17.85
CA ASP A 75 2.02 -8.76 -17.45
C ASP A 75 2.05 -9.74 -18.64
N ARG A 76 1.70 -9.27 -19.85
CA ARG A 76 1.76 -10.06 -21.09
C ARG A 76 3.15 -10.08 -21.74
N LEU A 77 3.89 -8.99 -21.65
CA LEU A 77 5.24 -8.86 -22.20
C LEU A 77 6.24 -9.77 -21.49
N LEU A 78 6.15 -9.90 -20.17
CA LEU A 78 7.05 -10.70 -19.35
C LEU A 78 7.13 -12.17 -19.83
N PRO A 79 6.03 -12.92 -19.96
CA PRO A 79 6.09 -14.28 -20.49
C PRO A 79 6.52 -14.33 -21.96
N ALA A 80 6.15 -13.36 -22.80
CA ALA A 80 6.58 -13.31 -24.20
C ALA A 80 8.10 -13.18 -24.34
N VAL A 81 8.73 -12.28 -23.57
CA VAL A 81 10.19 -12.13 -23.53
C VAL A 81 10.86 -13.38 -23.00
N ARG A 82 10.33 -13.99 -21.93
CA ARG A 82 10.94 -15.21 -21.34
C ARG A 82 10.79 -16.45 -22.21
N ALA A 83 9.78 -16.51 -23.08
CA ALA A 83 9.66 -17.57 -24.07
C ALA A 83 10.78 -17.52 -25.12
N VAL A 84 11.21 -16.31 -25.51
CA VAL A 84 12.34 -16.11 -26.43
C VAL A 84 13.68 -16.21 -25.71
N ASN A 85 13.78 -15.62 -24.51
CA ASN A 85 15.00 -15.61 -23.71
C ASN A 85 14.69 -15.81 -22.21
N PRO A 86 14.78 -17.05 -21.69
CA PRO A 86 14.43 -17.37 -20.31
C PRO A 86 15.24 -16.62 -19.24
N ARG A 87 16.41 -16.08 -19.59
CA ARG A 87 17.33 -15.35 -18.68
C ARG A 87 17.04 -13.85 -18.60
N GLN A 88 16.15 -13.31 -19.43
CA GLN A 88 15.81 -11.89 -19.47
C GLN A 88 14.44 -11.63 -18.83
N THR A 89 14.41 -10.73 -17.84
CA THR A 89 13.22 -10.40 -17.04
C THR A 89 12.94 -8.90 -17.13
N PRO A 90 12.03 -8.46 -18.01
CA PRO A 90 11.62 -7.07 -18.07
C PRO A 90 11.08 -6.56 -16.73
N GLN A 91 11.40 -5.31 -16.37
CA GLN A 91 10.89 -4.64 -15.17
C GLN A 91 9.88 -3.56 -15.55
N LEU A 92 8.90 -3.35 -14.67
CA LEU A 92 7.95 -2.25 -14.74
C LEU A 92 8.06 -1.45 -13.44
N GLU A 93 8.33 -0.15 -13.58
CA GLU A 93 8.53 0.76 -12.48
C GLU A 93 7.77 2.06 -12.70
N GLY A 94 7.65 2.85 -11.63
CA GLY A 94 6.91 4.11 -11.61
C GLY A 94 5.56 4.02 -10.92
N ASP A 95 4.85 5.14 -10.88
CA ASP A 95 3.51 5.31 -10.34
C ASP A 95 2.44 5.27 -11.45
N GLY A 96 2.82 5.55 -12.70
CA GLY A 96 1.92 5.53 -13.87
C GLY A 96 1.65 4.16 -14.47
N VAL A 97 2.02 3.10 -13.76
CA VAL A 97 1.92 1.71 -14.23
C VAL A 97 0.47 1.31 -14.55
N ASP A 98 -0.51 1.95 -13.92
CA ASP A 98 -1.94 1.73 -14.16
C ASP A 98 -2.51 2.66 -15.25
N ARG A 99 -1.67 3.48 -15.90
CA ARG A 99 -2.09 4.32 -17.02
C ARG A 99 -2.28 3.47 -18.28
N VAL A 100 -3.34 3.77 -19.00
CA VAL A 100 -3.60 3.23 -20.34
C VAL A 100 -2.41 3.57 -21.25
N VAL A 101 -1.91 2.59 -21.99
CA VAL A 101 -0.80 2.76 -22.93
C VAL A 101 -1.14 3.87 -23.94
N PHE A 102 -0.23 4.84 -24.06
CA PHE A 102 -0.41 6.10 -24.83
C PHE A 102 -1.62 6.96 -24.44
N GLY A 103 -2.33 6.63 -23.37
CA GLY A 103 -3.44 7.39 -22.82
C GLY A 103 -3.03 8.28 -21.64
N LYS A 104 -3.99 9.07 -21.16
CA LYS A 104 -3.89 9.81 -19.88
C LYS A 104 -4.73 9.19 -18.77
N GLU A 105 -5.61 8.27 -19.13
CA GLU A 105 -6.55 7.58 -18.25
C GLU A 105 -5.81 6.56 -17.37
N GLU A 106 -6.11 6.53 -16.07
CA GLU A 106 -5.59 5.53 -15.14
C GLU A 106 -6.70 4.53 -14.81
N ARG A 107 -6.38 3.25 -14.98
CA ARG A 107 -7.27 2.11 -14.70
C ARG A 107 -6.57 1.19 -13.70
N PRO A 108 -6.58 1.54 -12.40
CA PRO A 108 -5.94 0.71 -11.39
C PRO A 108 -6.54 -0.68 -11.38
N LEU A 109 -5.69 -1.70 -11.29
CA LEU A 109 -6.13 -3.08 -11.15
C LEU A 109 -6.62 -3.33 -9.72
N VAL A 110 -7.80 -2.81 -9.38
CA VAL A 110 -8.39 -2.98 -8.05
C VAL A 110 -8.75 -4.44 -7.83
N GLY A 111 -8.51 -4.93 -6.61
CA GLY A 111 -8.97 -6.26 -6.19
C GLY A 111 -8.16 -7.42 -6.74
N HIS A 112 -6.89 -7.23 -7.12
CA HIS A 112 -5.99 -8.32 -7.46
C HIS A 112 -4.66 -8.16 -6.72
N CYS A 113 -4.02 -9.28 -6.41
CA CYS A 113 -2.66 -9.32 -5.88
C CYS A 113 -1.79 -10.26 -6.71
N ARG A 114 -0.47 -10.03 -6.70
CA ARG A 114 0.47 -10.89 -7.41
C ARG A 114 0.60 -12.24 -6.72
N LEU A 115 0.60 -13.29 -7.52
CA LEU A 115 0.85 -14.66 -7.11
C LEU A 115 2.16 -15.15 -7.76
N SER A 116 3.08 -15.65 -6.94
CA SER A 116 4.36 -16.19 -7.38
C SER A 116 4.65 -17.53 -6.72
N ARG A 117 5.54 -18.32 -7.34
CA ARG A 117 6.02 -19.58 -6.76
C ARG A 117 7.37 -19.35 -6.09
N THR A 118 7.51 -19.83 -4.86
CA THR A 118 8.76 -19.84 -4.09
C THR A 118 9.16 -21.29 -3.80
N ALA A 119 10.30 -21.49 -3.12
CA ALA A 119 10.70 -22.82 -2.64
C ALA A 119 9.71 -23.39 -1.62
N ASP A 120 9.04 -22.51 -0.85
CA ASP A 120 8.13 -22.89 0.24
C ASP A 120 6.66 -23.03 -0.19
N GLY A 121 6.34 -22.83 -1.48
CA GLY A 121 4.97 -22.93 -2.01
C GLY A 121 4.55 -21.74 -2.86
N LEU A 122 3.27 -21.38 -2.81
CA LEU A 122 2.76 -20.18 -3.47
C LEU A 122 2.77 -18.99 -2.52
N ARG A 123 3.24 -17.84 -3.01
CA ARG A 123 3.29 -16.57 -2.30
C ARG A 123 2.35 -15.55 -2.94
N LEU A 124 1.48 -14.98 -2.11
CA LEU A 124 0.61 -13.85 -2.44
C LEU A 124 1.23 -12.56 -1.91
N GLU A 125 1.34 -11.54 -2.76
CA GLU A 125 1.70 -10.17 -2.37
C GLU A 125 0.49 -9.41 -1.80
N ALA A 126 -0.23 -10.08 -0.90
CA ALA A 126 -1.35 -9.56 -0.13
C ALA A 126 -1.48 -10.37 1.16
N GLY A 127 -2.15 -9.79 2.15
CA GLY A 127 -2.17 -10.30 3.51
C GLY A 127 -3.47 -10.01 4.26
N ALA A 128 -3.43 -10.15 5.58
CA ALA A 128 -4.54 -9.85 6.48
C ALA A 128 -5.06 -8.43 6.28
N LEU A 129 -4.22 -7.41 6.06
CA LEU A 129 -4.66 -6.04 5.77
C LEU A 129 -5.44 -5.91 4.46
N HIS A 130 -5.28 -6.89 3.57
CA HIS A 130 -5.93 -6.96 2.27
C HIS A 130 -7.17 -7.87 2.29
N GLY A 131 -7.64 -8.30 3.46
CA GLY A 131 -8.81 -9.18 3.56
C GLY A 131 -8.49 -10.67 3.53
N LEU A 132 -7.22 -11.07 3.60
CA LEU A 132 -6.85 -12.49 3.55
C LEU A 132 -6.79 -13.13 4.93
N ALA A 133 -7.36 -14.33 5.05
CA ALA A 133 -7.30 -15.15 6.25
C ALA A 133 -6.99 -16.61 5.88
N PRO A 134 -6.36 -17.42 6.76
CA PRO A 134 -6.22 -18.85 6.54
C PRO A 134 -7.54 -19.52 6.18
N GLY A 135 -7.52 -20.45 5.23
CA GLY A 135 -8.71 -21.11 4.69
C GLY A 135 -9.41 -20.37 3.56
N ARG A 136 -9.11 -19.08 3.33
CA ARG A 136 -9.74 -18.30 2.25
C ARG A 136 -9.35 -18.83 0.88
N ILE A 137 -10.32 -19.03 -0.01
CA ILE A 137 -10.08 -19.45 -1.40
C ILE A 137 -10.13 -18.22 -2.32
N LEU A 138 -9.12 -18.09 -3.18
CA LEU A 138 -8.98 -17.01 -4.16
C LEU A 138 -8.96 -17.58 -5.58
N GLU A 139 -9.61 -16.88 -6.50
CA GLU A 139 -9.53 -17.19 -7.93
C GLU A 139 -8.17 -16.73 -8.48
N VAL A 140 -7.52 -17.58 -9.28
CA VAL A 140 -6.26 -17.27 -9.95
C VAL A 140 -6.51 -16.95 -11.42
N VAL A 141 -6.15 -15.72 -11.80
CA VAL A 141 -6.19 -15.21 -13.17
C VAL A 141 -4.75 -15.19 -13.71
N PRO A 142 -4.43 -15.95 -14.77
CA PRO A 142 -3.12 -15.87 -15.43
C PRO A 142 -2.78 -14.44 -15.86
N LEU A 143 -1.49 -14.13 -15.94
CA LEU A 143 -1.07 -12.85 -16.51
C LEU A 143 -1.56 -12.77 -17.97
N GLY A 144 -2.22 -11.65 -18.30
CA GLY A 144 -2.79 -11.42 -19.63
C GLY A 144 -4.14 -12.07 -19.92
N ALA A 145 -4.67 -12.93 -19.04
CA ALA A 145 -5.96 -13.56 -19.22
C ALA A 145 -7.11 -12.74 -18.60
N ALA A 146 -8.31 -12.86 -19.18
CA ALA A 146 -9.53 -12.25 -18.67
C ALA A 146 -10.27 -13.13 -17.63
N HIS A 147 -10.03 -14.44 -17.67
CA HIS A 147 -10.75 -15.43 -16.86
C HIS A 147 -9.84 -16.17 -15.90
N ALA A 148 -10.41 -16.63 -14.79
CA ALA A 148 -9.72 -17.48 -13.84
C ALA A 148 -9.39 -18.86 -14.45
N SER A 149 -8.26 -19.43 -14.05
CA SER A 149 -7.75 -20.74 -14.51
C SER A 149 -7.58 -21.77 -13.40
N GLY A 150 -7.69 -21.34 -12.15
CA GLY A 150 -7.54 -22.18 -10.98
C GLY A 150 -7.90 -21.42 -9.70
N ARG A 151 -7.79 -22.09 -8.57
CA ARG A 151 -8.07 -21.54 -7.24
C ARG A 151 -6.96 -21.91 -6.26
N VAL A 152 -6.66 -20.99 -5.36
CA VAL A 152 -5.68 -21.20 -4.29
C VAL A 152 -6.34 -20.94 -2.95
N LYS A 153 -5.97 -21.73 -1.94
CA LYS A 153 -6.39 -21.53 -0.55
C LYS A 153 -5.26 -20.91 0.23
N VAL A 154 -5.53 -19.80 0.90
CA VAL A 154 -4.60 -19.14 1.82
C VAL A 154 -4.32 -20.08 2.99
N VAL A 155 -3.05 -20.39 3.24
CA VAL A 155 -2.61 -21.25 4.34
C VAL A 155 -2.20 -20.41 5.54
N ASN A 156 -1.46 -19.34 5.31
CA ASN A 156 -1.05 -18.37 6.33
C ASN A 156 -1.22 -16.96 5.78
N ALA A 157 -1.78 -16.04 6.57
CA ALA A 157 -1.96 -14.63 6.22
C ALA A 157 -1.21 -13.74 7.22
N GLN A 158 -0.12 -13.13 6.77
CA GLN A 158 0.54 -12.03 7.48
C GLN A 158 -0.07 -10.70 7.04
N PRO A 159 0.28 -9.54 7.63
CA PRO A 159 -0.35 -8.26 7.26
C PRO A 159 -0.38 -7.97 5.76
N CYS A 160 0.74 -8.23 5.07
CA CYS A 160 0.92 -7.82 3.67
C CYS A 160 1.35 -8.97 2.75
N LEU A 161 1.54 -10.17 3.30
CA LEU A 161 2.01 -11.35 2.58
C LEU A 161 1.25 -12.57 3.06
N SER A 162 0.95 -13.49 2.14
CA SER A 162 0.31 -14.75 2.48
C SER A 162 0.97 -15.90 1.73
N THR A 163 0.92 -17.09 2.32
CA THR A 163 1.20 -18.33 1.60
C THR A 163 -0.10 -19.00 1.20
N ALA A 164 -0.08 -19.73 0.10
CA ALA A 164 -1.24 -20.44 -0.39
C ALA A 164 -0.87 -21.81 -0.98
N GLU A 165 -1.87 -22.67 -1.09
CA GLU A 165 -1.80 -23.96 -1.78
C GLU A 165 -2.82 -24.02 -2.91
N ILE A 166 -2.52 -24.81 -3.93
CA ILE A 166 -3.46 -25.03 -5.05
C ILE A 166 -4.57 -25.94 -4.54
N VAL A 167 -5.82 -25.52 -4.70
CA VAL A 167 -6.97 -26.37 -4.37
C VAL A 167 -7.75 -26.83 -5.60
N ASP A 168 -7.62 -26.13 -6.73
CA ASP A 168 -8.31 -26.48 -7.97
C ASP A 168 -7.66 -25.85 -9.21
N GLY A 169 -7.80 -26.52 -10.35
CA GLY A 169 -7.39 -26.03 -11.67
C GLY A 169 -5.88 -25.83 -11.86
N ARG A 170 -5.52 -25.09 -12.91
CA ARG A 170 -4.13 -24.79 -13.26
C ARG A 170 -3.76 -23.42 -12.69
N VAL A 171 -2.70 -23.38 -11.90
CA VAL A 171 -2.16 -22.13 -11.33
C VAL A 171 -0.81 -21.83 -12.00
N PRO A 172 -0.79 -21.10 -13.13
CA PRO A 172 0.47 -20.64 -13.72
C PRO A 172 1.14 -19.65 -12.77
N CYS A 173 2.47 -19.59 -12.80
CA CYS A 173 3.24 -18.63 -12.00
C CYS A 173 4.29 -17.96 -12.90
N PRO A 174 4.41 -16.62 -12.88
CA PRO A 174 3.59 -15.69 -12.10
C PRO A 174 2.13 -15.62 -12.59
N ALA A 175 1.21 -15.22 -11.70
CA ALA A 175 -0.20 -14.97 -11.99
C ALA A 175 -0.75 -13.89 -11.05
N ARG A 176 -2.06 -13.63 -11.13
CA ARG A 176 -2.81 -12.76 -10.23
C ARG A 176 -3.82 -13.58 -9.44
N ALA A 177 -4.00 -13.27 -8.17
CA ALA A 177 -5.11 -13.78 -7.38
C ALA A 177 -6.11 -12.65 -7.13
N ARG A 178 -7.39 -12.90 -7.42
CA ARG A 178 -8.47 -11.93 -7.16
C ARG A 178 -8.70 -11.84 -5.66
N LEU A 179 -8.48 -10.64 -5.12
CA LEU A 179 -8.78 -10.32 -3.74
C LEU A 179 -10.30 -10.22 -3.55
N PRO A 180 -10.82 -10.62 -2.38
CA PRO A 180 -12.23 -10.48 -2.10
C PRO A 180 -12.62 -9.01 -2.19
N THR A 181 -13.60 -8.72 -3.05
CA THR A 181 -14.07 -7.36 -3.28
C THR A 181 -14.92 -6.83 -2.13
N GLN A 182 -15.22 -7.60 -1.07
CA GLN A 182 -16.29 -7.23 -0.12
C GLN A 182 -16.00 -7.44 1.39
N ASP A 183 -14.89 -8.07 1.77
CA ASP A 183 -14.68 -8.45 3.18
C ASP A 183 -13.70 -7.50 3.89
N ALA A 184 -14.13 -6.97 5.04
CA ALA A 184 -13.24 -6.19 5.90
C ALA A 184 -12.12 -7.10 6.44
N PRO A 185 -10.85 -6.67 6.44
CA PRO A 185 -9.68 -7.44 6.88
C PRO A 185 -9.68 -7.98 8.31
N PHE A 186 -10.67 -7.65 9.13
CA PHE A 186 -10.80 -8.16 10.49
C PHE A 186 -12.23 -7.98 10.98
N ASP A 187 -12.55 -8.75 12.02
CA ASP A 187 -13.80 -8.66 12.75
C ASP A 187 -13.96 -7.28 13.39
N VAL A 188 -14.80 -6.47 12.76
CA VAL A 188 -15.33 -5.20 13.24
C VAL A 188 -16.65 -5.48 13.93
N ARG A 189 -16.76 -5.16 15.21
CA ARG A 189 -18.02 -5.09 15.92
C ARG A 189 -18.53 -3.67 15.85
N LEU A 190 -19.65 -3.44 15.20
CA LEU A 190 -20.36 -2.17 15.21
C LEU A 190 -21.44 -2.22 16.26
N HIS A 191 -21.16 -1.64 17.40
CA HIS A 191 -22.16 -1.35 18.41
C HIS A 191 -23.07 -0.26 17.86
N VAL A 192 -24.36 -0.55 17.66
CA VAL A 192 -25.33 0.34 17.02
C VAL A 192 -26.61 0.36 17.86
N PRO A 193 -27.29 1.52 17.99
CA PRO A 193 -28.61 1.59 18.60
C PRO A 193 -29.59 0.61 17.95
N ALA A 194 -30.49 0.01 18.73
CA ALA A 194 -31.44 -1.00 18.25
C ALA A 194 -32.23 -0.53 17.00
N ASN A 195 -32.65 0.74 16.98
CA ASN A 195 -33.39 1.35 15.87
C ASN A 195 -32.55 1.49 14.59
N LEU A 196 -31.22 1.61 14.69
CA LEU A 196 -30.31 1.65 13.55
C LEU A 196 -29.81 0.25 13.15
N GLN A 197 -29.76 -0.69 14.09
CA GLN A 197 -29.32 -2.06 13.80
C GLN A 197 -30.20 -2.71 12.74
N ALA A 198 -31.52 -2.58 12.84
CA ALA A 198 -32.45 -3.12 11.84
C ALA A 198 -32.28 -2.48 10.46
N LEU A 199 -31.96 -1.18 10.41
CA LEU A 199 -31.70 -0.45 9.17
C LEU A 199 -30.36 -0.86 8.54
N MET A 200 -29.33 -1.08 9.36
CA MET A 200 -27.96 -1.36 8.94
C MET A 200 -27.72 -2.84 8.63
N ALA A 201 -28.43 -3.77 9.27
CA ALA A 201 -28.24 -5.21 9.12
C ALA A 201 -28.27 -5.71 7.67
N PRO A 202 -29.21 -5.27 6.80
CA PRO A 202 -29.20 -5.67 5.39
C PRO A 202 -27.94 -5.25 4.64
N HIS A 203 -27.37 -4.09 4.97
CA HIS A 203 -26.17 -3.56 4.31
C HIS A 203 -24.89 -4.26 4.75
N PHE A 204 -24.88 -4.85 5.95
CA PHE A 204 -23.73 -5.60 6.48
C PHE A 204 -23.91 -7.11 6.42
N ALA A 205 -25.05 -7.61 5.94
CA ALA A 205 -25.29 -9.04 5.79
C ALA A 205 -24.24 -9.73 4.88
N SER A 206 -23.66 -8.99 3.94
CA SER A 206 -22.58 -9.49 3.06
C SER A 206 -21.16 -9.29 3.62
N CYS A 207 -21.00 -8.60 4.75
CA CYS A 207 -19.71 -8.34 5.36
C CYS A 207 -19.42 -9.40 6.44
N ALA A 208 -18.72 -10.47 6.07
CA ALA A 208 -18.50 -11.62 6.97
C ALA A 208 -17.77 -11.26 8.28
N HIS A 209 -17.08 -10.12 8.29
CA HIS A 209 -16.30 -9.62 9.42
C HIS A 209 -16.94 -8.42 10.11
N VAL A 210 -18.21 -8.10 9.85
CA VAL A 210 -18.89 -6.99 10.55
C VAL A 210 -19.99 -7.58 11.42
N THR A 211 -19.80 -7.53 12.74
CA THR A 211 -20.83 -7.92 13.70
C THR A 211 -21.55 -6.68 14.21
N LEU A 212 -22.84 -6.53 13.91
CA LEU A 212 -23.63 -5.51 14.59
C LEU A 212 -23.92 -5.98 16.02
N VAL A 213 -23.51 -5.19 17.01
CA VAL A 213 -23.81 -5.40 18.43
C VAL A 213 -24.84 -4.36 18.82
N GLU A 214 -25.88 -4.72 19.55
CA GLU A 214 -26.82 -3.73 20.06
C GLU A 214 -26.12 -2.86 21.12
N ALA A 215 -26.33 -1.55 21.06
CA ALA A 215 -25.86 -0.59 22.06
C ALA A 215 -27.07 0.13 22.67
N GLU A 216 -27.09 0.26 24.00
CA GLU A 216 -28.14 0.99 24.73
C GLU A 216 -28.06 2.51 24.48
N ASP A 217 -26.87 3.01 24.16
CA ASP A 217 -26.61 4.42 23.87
C ASP A 217 -26.69 4.72 22.37
N ALA A 218 -27.02 5.97 22.01
CA ALA A 218 -27.21 6.46 20.64
C ALA A 218 -25.94 6.45 19.74
N ASP A 219 -24.82 5.93 20.23
CA ASP A 219 -23.52 6.02 19.58
C ASP A 219 -23.20 4.77 18.76
N VAL A 220 -22.66 4.97 17.55
CA VAL A 220 -22.12 3.88 16.74
C VAL A 220 -20.64 3.66 17.04
N VAL A 221 -20.33 2.49 17.56
CA VAL A 221 -19.03 2.15 18.15
C VAL A 221 -18.36 1.01 17.35
N LEU A 222 -17.22 1.26 16.66
CA LEU A 222 -16.40 0.20 16.03
C LEU A 222 -15.44 -0.41 17.05
N ALA A 223 -15.54 -1.70 17.28
CA ALA A 223 -14.76 -2.52 18.19
C ALA A 223 -14.08 -3.68 17.45
N GLY A 224 -12.75 -3.83 17.50
CA GLY A 224 -12.12 -5.04 16.94
C GLY A 224 -12.28 -6.25 17.88
N SER A 225 -12.24 -7.48 17.35
CA SER A 225 -12.53 -8.74 18.09
C SER A 225 -11.85 -8.95 19.45
N THR A 226 -10.69 -8.34 19.71
CA THR A 226 -9.95 -8.47 20.99
C THR A 226 -9.88 -7.19 21.82
N THR A 227 -10.34 -6.06 21.29
CA THR A 227 -10.37 -4.76 21.99
C THR A 227 -11.58 -3.97 21.51
N ALA A 228 -12.58 -3.84 22.38
CA ALA A 228 -13.73 -2.99 22.15
C ALA A 228 -13.28 -1.52 22.14
N LEU A 229 -13.01 -0.99 20.96
CA LEU A 229 -12.89 0.45 20.75
C LEU A 229 -14.30 1.02 20.86
N SER A 230 -14.51 1.96 21.78
CA SER A 230 -15.76 2.70 21.88
C SER A 230 -15.61 3.98 21.07
N LEU A 231 -16.08 4.01 19.82
CA LEU A 231 -16.26 5.28 19.11
C LEU A 231 -17.48 6.01 19.69
N THR A 232 -17.34 6.64 20.86
CA THR A 232 -18.40 7.49 21.46
C THR A 232 -18.51 8.87 20.78
N SER A 233 -18.23 8.94 19.48
CA SER A 233 -18.01 10.19 18.75
C SER A 233 -19.04 10.31 17.62
N PRO A 234 -19.49 11.53 17.23
CA PRO A 234 -20.46 11.79 16.15
C PRO A 234 -20.00 11.38 14.74
N LEU A 235 -19.11 10.39 14.63
CA LEU A 235 -18.68 9.69 13.41
C LEU A 235 -19.84 9.17 12.56
N ILE A 236 -20.96 8.87 13.22
CA ILE A 236 -22.27 8.64 12.61
C ILE A 236 -23.28 9.47 13.39
N ALA A 237 -23.02 10.77 13.58
CA ALA A 237 -24.17 11.66 13.61
C ALA A 237 -24.97 11.34 12.34
N PRO A 238 -26.29 11.11 12.41
CA PRO A 238 -27.11 10.92 11.24
C PRO A 238 -27.02 12.20 10.41
N GLN A 239 -25.96 12.32 9.61
CA GLN A 239 -26.00 13.11 8.42
C GLN A 239 -27.19 12.50 7.66
N PRO A 240 -28.21 13.29 7.30
CA PRO A 240 -29.40 12.79 6.62
C PRO A 240 -29.10 12.11 5.27
N THR A 241 -27.82 11.99 4.90
CA THR A 241 -27.28 11.43 3.67
C THR A 241 -26.12 10.45 3.92
N PHE A 242 -26.06 9.74 5.05
CA PHE A 242 -25.27 8.48 5.07
C PHE A 242 -25.98 7.48 4.15
N ALA A 243 -25.74 7.64 2.85
CA ALA A 243 -26.30 6.79 1.82
C ALA A 243 -25.85 5.37 2.14
N ALA A 244 -26.82 4.48 2.37
CA ALA A 244 -26.52 3.15 2.85
C ALA A 244 -25.59 2.37 1.90
N ASP A 245 -25.56 2.76 0.63
CA ASP A 245 -24.64 2.27 -0.40
C ASP A 245 -23.15 2.62 -0.15
N ALA A 246 -22.86 3.69 0.61
CA ALA A 246 -21.50 4.11 0.96
C ALA A 246 -20.95 3.38 2.19
N ALA A 247 -21.80 2.72 2.97
CA ALA A 247 -21.42 2.10 4.25
C ALA A 247 -20.29 1.05 4.13
N PRO A 248 -20.30 0.13 3.14
CA PRO A 248 -19.26 -0.89 3.02
C PRO A 248 -17.87 -0.32 2.71
N SER A 249 -17.78 0.75 1.90
CA SER A 249 -16.49 1.39 1.57
C SER A 249 -15.94 2.16 2.77
N VAL A 250 -16.80 2.84 3.51
CA VAL A 250 -16.48 3.51 4.79
C VAL A 250 -15.92 2.52 5.81
N LEU A 251 -16.60 1.39 6.04
CA LEU A 251 -16.11 0.37 6.96
C LEU A 251 -14.80 -0.25 6.50
N ARG A 252 -14.63 -0.47 5.19
CA ARG A 252 -13.36 -1.01 4.68
C ARG A 252 -12.20 -0.07 4.97
N ARG A 253 -12.38 1.24 4.77
CA ARG A 253 -11.32 2.23 5.04
C ARG A 253 -10.98 2.28 6.52
N TRP A 254 -11.99 2.39 7.38
CA TRP A 254 -11.80 2.30 8.82
C TRP A 254 -11.14 0.99 9.21
N SER A 255 -11.52 -0.11 8.57
CA SER A 255 -10.92 -1.38 8.87
C SER A 255 -9.42 -1.33 8.54
N ALA A 256 -9.03 -1.07 7.29
CA ALA A 256 -7.62 -0.93 6.91
C ALA A 256 -6.83 -0.01 7.88
N TRP A 257 -7.44 1.10 8.31
CA TRP A 257 -6.89 2.03 9.29
C TRP A 257 -6.61 1.36 10.64
N PHE A 258 -7.59 0.71 11.29
CA PHE A 258 -7.34 0.06 12.59
C PHE A 258 -6.43 -1.17 12.44
N GLY A 259 -6.52 -1.86 11.30
CA GLY A 259 -5.64 -2.98 10.98
C GLY A 259 -4.17 -2.53 11.02
N LEU A 260 -3.86 -1.42 10.35
CA LEU A 260 -2.55 -0.79 10.35
C LEU A 260 -2.10 -0.37 11.75
N HIS A 261 -2.97 0.30 12.50
CA HIS A 261 -2.66 0.76 13.86
C HIS A 261 -2.43 -0.40 14.85
N ARG A 262 -3.02 -1.57 14.60
CA ARG A 262 -2.90 -2.75 15.47
C ARG A 262 -1.74 -3.65 15.10
N LEU A 263 -1.00 -3.33 14.05
CA LEU A 263 0.17 -4.10 13.67
C LEU A 263 1.18 -4.07 14.82
N LYS A 264 1.42 -5.24 15.42
CA LYS A 264 2.48 -5.43 16.42
C LYS A 264 3.71 -6.01 15.74
N GLY A 265 4.89 -5.54 16.12
CA GLY A 265 6.16 -5.93 15.50
C GLY A 265 6.34 -7.45 15.36
N GLY A 266 6.89 -7.86 14.23
CA GLY A 266 7.38 -9.22 14.01
C GLY A 266 8.87 -9.32 14.32
N ARG A 267 9.62 -10.10 13.53
CA ARG A 267 11.08 -10.25 13.69
C ARG A 267 11.90 -9.04 13.25
N LEU A 268 11.34 -8.13 12.46
CA LEU A 268 11.99 -6.86 12.18
C LEU A 268 11.54 -5.87 13.25
N ASP A 269 12.45 -4.99 13.65
CA ASP A 269 12.23 -3.93 14.61
C ASP A 269 12.59 -2.60 13.96
N VAL A 270 11.63 -1.68 13.93
CA VAL A 270 11.81 -0.33 13.41
C VAL A 270 11.26 0.66 14.42
N ASP A 271 12.13 1.57 14.85
CA ASP A 271 11.81 2.66 15.74
C ASP A 271 11.52 3.91 14.92
N VAL A 272 10.37 4.52 15.15
CA VAL A 272 9.91 5.70 14.41
C VAL A 272 9.74 6.82 15.40
N ARG A 273 10.37 7.96 15.11
CA ARG A 273 10.26 9.16 15.92
C ARG A 273 9.97 10.35 15.04
N LEU A 274 9.28 11.33 15.58
CA LEU A 274 9.01 12.58 14.90
C LEU A 274 9.66 13.73 15.68
N SER A 275 10.21 14.69 14.96
CA SER A 275 10.74 15.93 15.53
C SER A 275 10.42 17.11 14.62
N ARG A 276 10.40 18.31 15.18
CA ARG A 276 10.41 19.53 14.37
C ARG A 276 11.77 19.68 13.68
N ARG A 277 11.84 20.54 12.65
CA ARG A 277 13.10 20.78 11.92
C ARG A 277 14.18 21.44 12.78
N ASP A 278 13.78 22.31 13.69
CA ASP A 278 14.62 23.08 14.60
C ASP A 278 15.00 22.30 15.88
N GLU A 279 14.30 21.20 16.17
CA GLU A 279 14.64 20.30 17.26
C GLU A 279 15.89 19.48 16.91
N THR A 280 16.99 19.74 17.62
CA THR A 280 18.26 19.00 17.46
C THR A 280 18.20 17.56 17.99
N ARG A 281 17.21 17.25 18.84
CA ARG A 281 16.98 15.91 19.39
C ARG A 281 15.50 15.56 19.27
N PRO A 282 15.16 14.40 18.69
CA PRO A 282 13.79 13.88 18.77
C PRO A 282 13.41 13.71 20.24
N ARG A 283 12.15 14.00 20.56
CA ARG A 283 11.63 13.72 21.89
C ARG A 283 11.65 12.21 22.14
N ASP A 284 11.96 11.84 23.38
CA ASP A 284 11.91 10.45 23.86
C ASP A 284 10.55 10.11 24.49
N ASP A 285 9.62 11.06 24.56
CA ASP A 285 8.27 10.83 25.08
C ASP A 285 7.26 10.50 23.98
N ASP A 286 6.22 9.75 24.34
CA ASP A 286 5.11 9.38 23.44
C ASP A 286 4.11 10.53 23.22
N ARG A 287 4.48 11.76 23.58
CA ARG A 287 3.57 12.91 23.44
C ARG A 287 3.46 13.30 21.98
N PRO A 288 2.25 13.64 21.49
CA PRO A 288 2.09 14.17 20.15
C PRO A 288 2.97 15.41 19.93
N VAL A 289 3.65 15.46 18.80
CA VAL A 289 4.33 16.69 18.36
C VAL A 289 3.28 17.59 17.72
N VAL A 290 3.08 18.78 18.30
CA VAL A 290 2.19 19.79 17.71
C VAL A 290 2.97 20.57 16.64
N LEU A 291 2.39 20.74 15.46
CA LEU A 291 2.97 21.42 14.30
C LEU A 291 1.99 22.47 13.77
N SER A 292 2.49 23.57 13.25
CA SER A 292 1.68 24.55 12.51
C SER A 292 1.48 24.10 11.05
N GLU A 293 0.38 24.54 10.41
CA GLU A 293 0.20 24.33 8.96
C GLU A 293 1.44 24.78 8.16
N GLY A 294 1.96 23.91 7.30
CA GLY A 294 3.14 24.18 6.48
C GLY A 294 4.50 24.04 7.19
N GLU A 295 4.51 23.84 8.52
CA GLU A 295 5.72 23.59 9.32
C GLU A 295 6.43 22.33 8.83
N ILE A 296 7.76 22.38 8.78
CA ILE A 296 8.58 21.24 8.37
C ILE A 296 8.87 20.38 9.59
N PHE A 297 8.57 19.10 9.49
CA PHE A 297 8.93 18.09 10.47
C PHE A 297 9.81 17.01 9.85
N ILE A 298 10.47 16.24 10.70
CA ILE A 298 11.37 15.15 10.36
C ILE A 298 10.83 13.87 11.01
N VAL A 299 10.64 12.84 10.19
CA VAL A 299 10.41 11.47 10.65
C VAL A 299 11.74 10.72 10.60
N LYS A 300 12.18 10.26 11.76
CA LYS A 300 13.36 9.43 11.95
C LYS A 300 12.92 7.98 12.05
N ALA A 301 13.26 7.14 11.08
CA ALA A 301 13.02 5.71 11.14
C ALA A 301 14.35 4.96 11.27
N THR A 302 14.53 4.23 12.37
CA THR A 302 15.74 3.48 12.67
C THR A 302 15.48 1.99 12.56
N ASN A 303 16.23 1.31 11.70
CA ASN A 303 16.19 -0.14 11.62
C ASN A 303 16.95 -0.74 12.81
N ARG A 304 16.22 -1.26 13.80
CA ARG A 304 16.76 -1.97 14.96
C ARG A 304 16.89 -3.47 14.73
N SER A 305 16.42 -3.97 13.58
CA SER A 305 16.55 -5.36 13.18
C SER A 305 18.01 -5.76 12.96
N PRO A 306 18.37 -7.04 13.13
CA PRO A 306 19.70 -7.56 12.79
C PRO A 306 19.93 -7.71 11.27
N MET A 307 18.93 -7.38 10.44
CA MET A 307 18.97 -7.51 8.98
C MET A 307 18.60 -6.20 8.32
N SER A 308 19.09 -5.98 7.10
CA SER A 308 18.64 -4.85 6.29
C SER A 308 17.13 -4.97 5.99
N ALA A 309 16.43 -3.85 6.01
CA ALA A 309 14.98 -3.80 5.81
C ALA A 309 14.59 -2.61 4.95
N HIS A 310 13.63 -2.80 4.06
CA HIS A 310 12.91 -1.72 3.40
C HIS A 310 11.89 -1.15 4.38
N ILE A 311 11.87 0.18 4.52
CA ILE A 311 10.97 0.88 5.44
C ILE A 311 10.06 1.79 4.60
N GLU A 312 8.76 1.59 4.72
CA GLU A 312 7.74 2.49 4.17
C GLU A 312 6.95 3.13 5.30
N ILE A 313 6.65 4.42 5.20
CA ILE A 313 5.91 5.17 6.22
C ILE A 313 4.54 5.56 5.68
N LEU A 314 3.52 5.15 6.41
CA LEU A 314 2.12 5.48 6.19
C LEU A 314 1.69 6.60 7.15
N GLU A 315 0.91 7.54 6.65
CA GLU A 315 0.25 8.59 7.43
C GLU A 315 -1.23 8.20 7.59
N LEU A 316 -1.65 7.98 8.83
CA LEU A 316 -3.01 7.62 9.23
C LEU A 316 -3.63 8.87 9.87
N ALA A 317 -4.52 9.55 9.15
CA ALA A 317 -5.21 10.72 9.68
C ALA A 317 -6.45 10.33 10.50
N ASP A 318 -6.89 11.21 11.40
CA ASP A 318 -8.04 10.99 12.29
C ASP A 318 -9.40 10.89 11.57
N ASP A 319 -9.44 11.22 10.28
CA ASP A 319 -10.59 11.13 9.38
C ASP A 319 -10.68 9.78 8.66
N GLY A 320 -9.79 8.84 8.98
CA GLY A 320 -9.72 7.52 8.36
C GLY A 320 -8.92 7.48 7.06
N ARG A 321 -8.40 8.61 6.58
CA ARG A 321 -7.50 8.67 5.42
C ARG A 321 -6.20 7.94 5.74
N ILE A 322 -5.76 7.12 4.78
CA ILE A 322 -4.45 6.46 4.81
C ILE A 322 -3.71 6.97 3.59
N SER A 323 -2.54 7.56 3.79
CA SER A 323 -1.72 8.02 2.67
C SER A 323 -0.30 7.49 2.79
N VAL A 324 0.24 7.05 1.66
CA VAL A 324 1.67 6.85 1.50
C VAL A 324 2.24 8.23 1.18
N ARG A 325 3.05 8.77 2.08
CA ARG A 325 3.66 10.08 1.82
C ARG A 325 4.79 9.90 0.81
N ASP A 326 4.70 10.59 -0.32
CA ASP A 326 5.82 10.66 -1.26
C ASP A 326 6.89 11.61 -0.71
N TRP A 327 7.99 11.02 -0.25
CA TRP A 327 9.12 11.75 0.34
C TRP A 327 10.12 12.22 -0.73
N ALA A 328 9.91 11.90 -2.02
CA ALA A 328 10.86 12.16 -3.10
C ALA A 328 11.11 13.65 -3.39
N GLY A 329 10.24 14.55 -2.89
CA GLY A 329 10.38 16.00 -3.05
C GLY A 329 11.26 16.70 -2.00
N SER A 330 11.77 15.99 -0.99
CA SER A 330 12.64 16.59 0.04
C SER A 330 14.05 16.81 -0.51
N THR A 331 14.28 17.97 -1.13
CA THR A 331 15.59 18.40 -1.68
C THR A 331 16.65 18.76 -0.63
N ALA A 332 16.45 18.38 0.64
CA ALA A 332 17.45 18.61 1.69
C ALA A 332 18.77 17.85 1.35
N PRO A 333 19.91 18.54 1.20
CA PRO A 333 21.19 17.90 0.89
C PRO A 333 21.54 16.85 1.96
N GLY A 334 21.75 15.60 1.53
CA GLY A 334 22.08 14.46 2.41
C GLY A 334 20.92 13.51 2.76
N TRP A 335 19.69 13.79 2.30
CA TRP A 335 18.47 13.06 2.68
C TRP A 335 17.93 12.27 1.49
N LYS A 336 18.65 11.23 1.05
CA LYS A 336 18.25 10.36 -0.07
C LYS A 336 17.97 8.94 0.40
N ALA A 337 17.04 8.78 1.34
CA ALA A 337 16.44 7.47 1.53
C ALA A 337 15.43 7.28 0.40
N ARG A 338 15.84 6.61 -0.68
CA ARG A 338 14.89 6.13 -1.68
C ARG A 338 14.16 4.93 -1.08
N ALA A 339 12.85 4.86 -1.27
CA ALA A 339 12.02 3.74 -0.79
C ALA A 339 12.47 2.36 -1.33
N ASP A 340 13.26 2.35 -2.41
CA ASP A 340 13.81 1.14 -3.04
C ASP A 340 15.09 0.63 -2.37
N GLN A 341 15.75 1.39 -1.50
CA GLN A 341 17.01 0.98 -0.89
C GLN A 341 16.76 0.41 0.52
N PRO A 342 17.28 -0.79 0.83
CA PRO A 342 17.15 -1.34 2.17
C PRO A 342 18.01 -0.54 3.17
N VAL A 343 17.45 -0.27 4.34
CA VAL A 343 18.11 0.37 5.48
C VAL A 343 18.89 -0.70 6.23
N ALA A 344 20.21 -0.58 6.30
CA ALA A 344 21.05 -1.56 7.00
C ALA A 344 20.80 -1.58 8.53
N PRO A 345 21.15 -2.67 9.24
CA PRO A 345 21.02 -2.78 10.69
C PRO A 345 21.63 -1.59 11.45
N GLY A 346 20.91 -1.07 12.44
CA GLY A 346 21.33 0.08 13.25
C GLY A 346 21.35 1.42 12.50
N ARG A 347 21.02 1.45 11.20
CA ARG A 347 20.99 2.69 10.42
C ARG A 347 19.64 3.37 10.55
N THR A 348 19.72 4.69 10.51
CA THR A 348 18.56 5.59 10.52
C THR A 348 18.39 6.21 9.15
N VAL A 349 17.14 6.25 8.69
CA VAL A 349 16.71 7.12 7.60
C VAL A 349 15.91 8.28 8.17
N PHE A 350 16.07 9.44 7.55
CA PHE A 350 15.36 10.65 7.92
C PHE A 350 14.52 11.11 6.74
N LEU A 351 13.26 11.40 7.00
CA LEU A 351 12.27 11.80 6.00
C LEU A 351 11.68 13.15 6.42
N ALA A 352 11.85 14.18 5.59
CA ALA A 352 11.33 15.51 5.90
C ALA A 352 9.98 15.73 5.22
N GLY A 353 9.01 16.25 5.96
CA GLY A 353 7.66 16.49 5.49
C GLY A 353 7.17 17.87 5.89
N ARG A 354 6.12 18.36 5.24
CA ARG A 354 5.37 19.53 5.69
C ARG A 354 4.05 19.10 6.32
N ALA A 355 3.69 19.70 7.43
CA ALA A 355 2.39 19.49 8.04
C ALA A 355 1.32 20.11 7.14
N LYS A 356 0.19 19.42 6.98
CA LYS A 356 -0.92 19.87 6.13
C LYS A 356 -2.20 19.73 6.94
N LEU A 357 -3.03 20.76 6.94
CA LEU A 357 -4.40 20.66 7.42
C LEU A 357 -5.35 20.43 6.25
N PRO A 358 -6.31 19.50 6.36
CA PRO A 358 -7.42 19.42 5.42
C PRO A 358 -8.21 20.73 5.39
N ALA A 359 -8.74 21.07 4.22
CA ALA A 359 -9.56 22.28 4.04
C ALA A 359 -10.72 22.29 5.05
N GLY A 360 -10.96 23.45 5.67
CA GLY A 360 -12.02 23.62 6.67
C GLY A 360 -11.69 23.11 8.08
N ARG A 361 -10.54 22.47 8.33
CA ARG A 361 -10.15 22.05 9.69
C ARG A 361 -9.23 23.08 10.36
N SER A 362 -9.39 23.24 11.67
CA SER A 362 -8.50 24.03 12.54
C SER A 362 -7.42 23.17 13.19
N ARG A 363 -7.67 21.87 13.32
CA ARG A 363 -6.75 20.86 13.84
C ARG A 363 -6.92 19.54 13.09
N ASP A 364 -5.84 18.81 12.91
CA ASP A 364 -5.79 17.46 12.33
C ASP A 364 -4.76 16.63 13.08
N ARG A 365 -5.12 15.42 13.50
CA ARG A 365 -4.17 14.51 14.15
C ARG A 365 -3.87 13.33 13.25
N CYS A 366 -2.58 13.01 13.18
CA CYS A 366 -2.07 11.96 12.32
C CYS A 366 -1.11 11.05 13.08
N VAL A 367 -1.13 9.78 12.73
CA VAL A 367 -0.20 8.75 13.20
C VAL A 367 0.66 8.30 12.04
N PHE A 368 1.97 8.38 12.19
CA PHE A 368 2.91 7.70 11.29
C PHE A 368 3.10 6.26 11.73
N VAL A 369 2.87 5.35 10.80
CA VAL A 369 3.15 3.92 10.95
C VAL A 369 4.28 3.58 9.99
N ALA A 370 5.46 3.20 10.49
CA ALA A 370 6.48 2.64 9.62
C ALA A 370 6.39 1.13 9.60
N ILE A 371 6.43 0.57 8.39
CA ILE A 371 6.39 -0.87 8.16
C ILE A 371 7.74 -1.29 7.56
N ALA A 372 8.39 -2.24 8.22
CA ALA A 372 9.64 -2.83 7.81
C ALA A 372 9.40 -4.16 7.07
N THR A 373 10.05 -4.34 5.92
CA THR A 373 9.96 -5.56 5.11
C THR A 373 11.33 -5.97 4.57
N LEU A 374 11.55 -7.26 4.29
CA LEU A 374 12.81 -7.75 3.72
C LEU A 374 12.94 -7.50 2.21
N THR A 375 11.82 -7.31 1.54
CA THR A 375 11.75 -7.03 0.10
C THR A 375 11.04 -5.71 -0.12
N PRO A 376 11.39 -4.92 -1.14
CA PRO A 376 10.65 -3.70 -1.46
C PRO A 376 9.17 -4.05 -1.60
N THR A 377 8.36 -3.51 -0.69
CA THR A 377 6.91 -3.70 -0.66
C THR A 377 6.32 -2.30 -0.77
N ARG A 378 5.27 -2.15 -1.58
CA ARG A 378 4.55 -0.88 -1.71
C ARG A 378 3.18 -1.03 -1.09
N PHE A 379 2.81 -0.11 -0.20
CA PHE A 379 1.51 -0.11 0.48
C PHE A 379 0.46 0.78 -0.20
N HIS A 380 0.61 1.04 -1.50
CA HIS A 380 -0.31 1.91 -2.25
C HIS A 380 -1.73 1.34 -2.30
N GLY A 381 -1.88 0.01 -2.25
CA GLY A 381 -3.20 -0.63 -2.15
C GLY A 381 -3.92 -0.40 -0.81
N LEU A 382 -3.22 0.14 0.20
CA LEU A 382 -3.81 0.54 1.49
C LEU A 382 -4.16 2.03 1.52
N VAL A 383 -3.81 2.80 0.49
CA VAL A 383 -4.18 4.21 0.41
C VAL A 383 -5.70 4.32 0.34
N ALA A 384 -6.24 5.15 1.22
CA ALA A 384 -7.66 5.36 1.38
C ALA A 384 -7.91 6.87 1.49
N GLU A 385 -8.91 7.37 0.76
CA GLU A 385 -9.40 8.72 0.93
C GLU A 385 -10.03 8.92 2.31
N SER A 386 -10.23 10.19 2.69
CA SER A 386 -10.96 10.53 3.92
C SER A 386 -12.30 9.82 3.96
N VAL A 387 -12.66 9.36 5.15
CA VAL A 387 -14.00 8.86 5.44
C VAL A 387 -14.94 10.01 5.82
N ARG A 388 -14.38 11.16 6.24
CA ARG A 388 -15.13 12.35 6.65
C ARG A 388 -15.04 13.44 5.58
N ASP A 389 -16.19 13.79 5.03
CA ASP A 389 -16.32 14.99 4.20
C ASP A 389 -16.80 16.14 5.10
N GLY A 390 -15.86 16.90 5.68
CA GLY A 390 -16.19 18.17 6.34
C GLY A 390 -15.41 18.53 7.61
N PRO A 391 -15.64 19.75 8.14
CA PRO A 391 -15.01 20.24 9.35
C PRO A 391 -15.40 19.36 10.56
N SER A 392 -14.39 18.88 11.29
CA SER A 392 -14.59 18.14 12.54
C SER A 392 -14.94 19.11 13.67
N ALA A 393 -16.21 19.14 14.09
CA ALA A 393 -16.67 19.94 15.22
C ALA A 393 -16.61 19.20 16.58
N GLY A 394 -16.16 17.93 16.60
CA GLY A 394 -16.14 17.08 17.79
C GLY A 394 -14.75 16.88 18.41
N PRO A 395 -14.69 16.36 19.67
CA PRO A 395 -13.43 16.01 20.32
C PRO A 395 -12.65 14.96 19.51
N ASP A 396 -11.31 15.06 19.58
CA ASP A 396 -10.37 14.25 18.81
C ASP A 396 -10.60 12.75 19.04
N LEU A 397 -10.86 12.02 17.95
CA LEU A 397 -11.13 10.60 17.95
C LEU A 397 -9.90 9.81 18.40
N LEU A 398 -8.73 10.22 17.94
CA LEU A 398 -7.46 9.54 18.24
C LEU A 398 -7.16 9.59 19.74
N ASP A 399 -7.53 10.67 20.43
CA ASP A 399 -7.37 10.84 21.87
C ASP A 399 -8.19 9.84 22.70
N ARG A 400 -9.30 9.33 22.15
CA ARG A 400 -10.09 8.27 22.77
C ARG A 400 -9.55 6.89 22.41
N MET A 401 -9.02 6.74 21.20
CA MET A 401 -8.50 5.48 20.67
C MET A 401 -7.14 5.08 21.25
N LEU A 402 -6.28 6.06 21.52
CA LEU A 402 -4.90 5.85 21.97
C LEU A 402 -4.77 5.66 23.50
N ARG A 403 -5.87 5.72 24.26
CA ARG A 403 -5.82 5.47 25.71
C ARG A 403 -5.46 4.00 25.97
N PRO A 404 -4.35 3.70 26.64
CA PRO A 404 -4.00 2.32 26.96
C PRO A 404 -5.06 1.71 27.88
N ARG A 405 -5.61 0.56 27.49
CA ARG A 405 -6.38 -0.31 28.39
C ARG A 405 -5.44 -1.35 29.02
N PRO A 406 -5.74 -1.81 30.25
CA PRO A 406 -4.97 -2.87 30.90
C PRO A 406 -4.90 -4.11 29.99
N SER A 407 -3.69 -4.66 29.85
CA SER A 407 -3.36 -5.66 28.85
C SER A 407 -4.03 -7.01 29.08
N ALA A 408 -4.70 -7.54 28.05
CA ALA A 408 -4.96 -8.96 27.92
C ALA A 408 -3.73 -9.66 27.30
N GLY A 409 -3.45 -10.88 27.74
CA GLY A 409 -2.19 -11.62 27.56
C GLY A 409 -1.65 -11.79 26.12
N ARG A 410 -0.38 -12.22 26.05
CA ARG A 410 0.43 -12.35 24.83
C ARG A 410 -0.07 -13.51 23.93
N PRO A 411 -0.30 -13.30 22.62
CA PRO A 411 -0.68 -14.37 21.70
C PRO A 411 0.52 -15.28 21.34
N PRO A 412 0.27 -16.53 20.87
CA PRO A 412 1.29 -17.51 20.54
C PRO A 412 2.09 -17.15 19.27
N GLU A 413 3.35 -17.62 19.22
CA GLU A 413 4.32 -17.31 18.16
C GLU A 413 3.97 -17.98 16.81
N ALA A 414 3.98 -17.20 15.73
CA ALA A 414 3.75 -17.66 14.35
C ALA A 414 5.07 -17.84 13.58
N THR A 415 5.15 -18.88 12.74
CA THR A 415 6.36 -19.26 12.00
C THR A 415 6.55 -18.49 10.68
N ALA A 416 7.74 -17.88 10.58
CA ALA A 416 8.63 -17.68 9.43
C ALA A 416 8.21 -16.86 8.18
N TYR A 417 7.79 -15.60 8.35
CA TYR A 417 8.24 -14.48 7.47
C TYR A 417 8.33 -13.19 8.32
N ARG A 418 9.25 -12.25 7.98
CA ARG A 418 9.80 -11.23 8.90
C ARG A 418 9.35 -9.81 8.53
N TRP A 419 8.63 -9.13 9.43
CA TRP A 419 8.21 -7.73 9.32
C TRP A 419 8.26 -7.02 10.68
N GLY A 420 8.17 -5.69 10.72
CA GLY A 420 8.34 -4.86 11.92
C GLY A 420 7.54 -3.58 11.83
N VAL A 421 7.06 -3.06 12.97
CA VAL A 421 6.23 -1.83 13.00
C VAL A 421 6.61 -0.91 14.15
N GLY A 422 6.73 0.38 13.84
CA GLY A 422 6.87 1.46 14.81
C GLY A 422 5.85 2.56 14.55
N HIS A 423 5.50 3.30 15.60
CA HIS A 423 4.47 4.34 15.58
C HIS A 423 5.04 5.68 16.06
N ALA A 424 4.62 6.78 15.44
CA ALA A 424 4.85 8.14 15.93
C ALA A 424 3.59 8.99 15.72
N VAL A 425 3.28 9.92 16.63
CA VAL A 425 2.03 10.71 16.58
C VAL A 425 2.34 12.19 16.48
N TYR A 426 1.59 12.91 15.66
CA TYR A 426 1.65 14.37 15.61
C TYR A 426 0.27 14.99 15.43
N GLU A 427 0.17 16.26 15.80
CA GLU A 427 -1.01 17.08 15.66
C GLU A 427 -0.63 18.30 14.83
N THR A 428 -1.48 18.68 13.88
CA THR A 428 -1.32 19.91 13.11
C THR A 428 -2.41 20.89 13.52
N GLU A 429 -2.04 22.12 13.80
CA GLU A 429 -2.96 23.20 14.13
C GLU A 429 -2.78 24.36 13.15
N ARG A 430 -3.88 25.03 12.80
CA ARG A 430 -3.81 26.27 12.05
C ARG A 430 -3.25 27.35 12.97
N ALA A 431 -2.25 28.10 12.50
CA ALA A 431 -1.71 29.22 13.27
C ALA A 431 -2.85 30.17 13.68
N ALA A 432 -2.87 30.57 14.95
CA ALA A 432 -3.75 31.65 15.38
C ALA A 432 -3.40 32.92 14.60
N PRO A 433 -4.40 33.68 14.13
CA PRO A 433 -4.18 34.89 13.33
C PRO A 433 -3.34 35.95 14.06
#